data_AF-M7T5W6-F1
#
_entry.id   AF-M7T5W6-F1
#
_cell.length_a   1.000
_cell.length_b   1.000
_cell.length_c   1.000
_cell.angle_alpha   90.00
_cell.angle_beta   90.00
_cell.angle_gamma   90.00
#
_symmetry.space_group_name_H-M   'P 1'
#
loop_
_entity.id
_entity.type
_entity.pdbx_description
1 polymer ?
#
loop_
_entity_poly.entity_id
_entity_poly.type
_entity_poly.pdbx_seq_one_letter_code
_entity_poly.pdbx_strand_id
1 'polypeptide(L)'
;MSLCVFFGLKNTPLGPIAAVAHTQLNILHRFVGYATVFLVLLHAIFYTVYFGRQGRWETLVEEGNVEGLAAGACMLVLLLGAFRHRGYEIFYVSHVAGFMAVVILTWFHRPDWAKKLPVVMLIIACMWSLDRIIRAARTLYNLVNNQATFYPLPGGGTRILLKKPGAKAALPGSHGFLWIPRIHPYQGHPFTIVSNGSSGLELVIKPHEGFTKAVSKFAADRPGRARWASMDGPYGSLPDMGVYDKLIFVSGGSGAAFTFGLMNRIMGSHEGARTQSIDFLWAVKRKGALSDL
;
A
#
# COMPACT_ATOMS: atom_id res chain seq x y z
N MET A 1 -0.61 18.00 8.74
CA MET A 1 -1.14 17.45 7.47
C MET A 1 -0.09 17.23 6.39
N SER A 2 0.69 18.23 5.97
CA SER A 2 1.66 18.07 4.85
C SER A 2 2.66 16.93 5.04
N LEU A 3 3.28 16.84 6.22
CA LEU A 3 4.18 15.73 6.57
C LEU A 3 3.47 14.37 6.55
N CYS A 4 2.21 14.31 6.97
CA CYS A 4 1.41 13.09 6.94
C CYS A 4 1.29 12.59 5.49
N VAL A 5 0.92 13.47 4.55
CA VAL A 5 0.79 13.10 3.13
C VAL A 5 2.13 12.71 2.54
N PHE A 6 3.20 13.47 2.84
CA PHE A 6 4.55 13.18 2.36
C PHE A 6 5.04 11.78 2.79
N PHE A 7 4.85 11.39 4.05
CA PHE A 7 5.21 10.06 4.54
C PHE A 7 4.27 8.95 4.02
N GLY A 8 3.09 9.31 3.52
CA GLY A 8 2.13 8.38 2.93
C GLY A 8 2.34 8.12 1.43
N LEU A 9 3.28 8.82 0.78
CA LEU A 9 3.55 8.65 -0.65
C LEU A 9 4.20 7.30 -0.93
N LYS A 10 3.73 6.62 -1.98
CA LYS A 10 4.37 5.39 -2.47
C LYS A 10 5.55 5.71 -3.39
N ASN A 11 5.47 6.81 -4.12
CA ASN A 11 6.57 7.36 -4.92
C ASN A 11 7.25 8.48 -4.15
N THR A 12 7.80 8.14 -2.99
CA THR A 12 8.49 9.10 -2.14
C THR A 12 9.86 9.49 -2.72
N PRO A 13 10.22 10.78 -2.74
CA PRO A 13 11.56 11.22 -3.10
C PRO A 13 12.65 10.65 -2.18
N LEU A 14 12.31 10.26 -0.94
CA LEU A 14 13.25 9.66 0.00
C LEU A 14 13.68 8.24 -0.37
N GLY A 15 12.94 7.58 -1.27
CA GLY A 15 13.27 6.24 -1.75
C GLY A 15 14.67 6.19 -2.35
N PRO A 16 14.95 6.96 -3.42
CA PRO A 16 16.27 7.01 -4.02
C PRO A 16 17.32 7.75 -3.17
N ILE A 17 16.93 8.75 -2.37
CA ILE A 17 17.88 9.62 -1.66
C ILE A 17 18.40 8.97 -0.37
N ALA A 18 17.51 8.34 0.39
CA ALA A 18 17.81 7.80 1.73
C ALA A 18 17.71 6.27 1.78
N ALA A 19 17.46 5.60 0.64
CA ALA A 19 17.25 4.16 0.55
C ALA A 19 16.14 3.63 1.49
N VAL A 20 15.13 4.47 1.79
CA VAL A 20 14.02 4.12 2.70
C VAL A 20 12.79 3.68 1.90
N ALA A 21 12.23 2.53 2.26
CA ALA A 21 11.00 2.04 1.63
C ALA A 21 9.77 2.82 2.12
N HIS A 22 8.79 2.99 1.22
CA HIS A 22 7.50 3.61 1.58
C HIS A 22 6.79 2.88 2.75
N THR A 23 7.03 1.58 2.92
CA THR A 23 6.49 0.78 4.03
C THR A 23 7.03 1.23 5.39
N GLN A 24 8.30 1.64 5.44
CA GLN A 24 8.93 2.20 6.64
C GLN A 24 8.38 3.60 6.92
N LEU A 25 8.28 4.45 5.89
CA LEU A 25 7.69 5.79 6.04
C LEU A 25 6.21 5.75 6.45
N ASN A 26 5.47 4.72 6.06
CA ASN A 26 4.08 4.55 6.47
C ASN A 26 3.92 4.37 8.00
N ILE A 27 4.97 4.01 8.73
CA ILE A 27 4.97 4.06 10.20
C ILE A 27 4.86 5.52 10.66
N LEU A 28 5.65 6.41 10.07
CA LEU A 28 5.62 7.85 10.35
C LEU A 28 4.32 8.50 9.88
N HIS A 29 3.78 8.10 8.72
CA HIS A 29 2.46 8.55 8.24
C HIS A 29 1.38 8.33 9.31
N ARG A 30 1.34 7.15 9.92
CA ARG A 30 0.37 6.82 10.98
C ARG A 30 0.60 7.67 12.23
N PHE A 31 1.83 7.77 12.70
CA PHE A 31 2.17 8.57 13.90
C PHE A 31 1.79 10.05 13.72
N VAL A 32 2.22 10.66 12.62
CA VAL A 32 1.91 12.06 12.29
C VAL A 32 0.42 12.25 12.02
N GLY A 33 -0.25 11.24 11.45
CA GLY A 33 -1.70 11.22 11.28
C GLY A 33 -2.43 11.34 12.62
N TYR A 34 -2.12 10.46 13.58
CA TYR A 34 -2.70 10.50 14.92
C TYR A 34 -2.41 11.81 15.63
N ALA A 35 -1.17 12.29 15.59
CA ALA A 35 -0.79 13.58 16.16
C ALA A 35 -1.58 14.74 15.52
N THR A 36 -1.80 14.71 14.21
CA THR A 36 -2.56 15.78 13.55
C THR A 36 -4.03 15.77 13.97
N VAL A 37 -4.67 14.61 14.05
CA VAL A 37 -6.07 14.53 14.51
C VAL A 37 -6.18 15.03 15.95
N PHE A 38 -5.25 14.64 16.83
CA PHE A 38 -5.19 15.12 18.20
C PHE A 38 -5.05 16.65 18.29
N LEU A 39 -4.13 17.24 17.52
CA LEU A 39 -3.92 18.68 17.51
C LEU A 39 -5.13 19.45 16.95
N VAL A 40 -5.81 18.92 15.92
CA VAL A 40 -7.03 19.52 15.38
C VAL A 40 -8.18 19.46 16.39
N LEU A 41 -8.28 18.36 17.16
CA LEU A 41 -9.25 18.25 18.24
C LEU A 41 -8.98 19.29 19.34
N LEU A 42 -7.72 19.43 19.78
CA LEU A 42 -7.36 20.47 20.76
C LEU A 42 -7.63 21.88 20.23
N HIS A 43 -7.30 22.14 18.96
CA HIS A 43 -7.60 23.41 18.30
C HIS A 43 -9.10 23.74 18.38
N ALA A 44 -9.96 22.80 17.99
CA ALA A 44 -11.41 22.97 18.06
C ALA A 44 -11.87 23.25 19.51
N ILE A 45 -11.43 22.44 20.48
CA ILE A 45 -11.79 22.60 21.90
C ILE A 45 -11.36 23.97 22.43
N PHE A 46 -10.12 24.37 22.19
CA PHE A 46 -9.59 25.63 22.72
C PHE A 46 -10.31 26.85 22.14
N TYR A 47 -10.60 26.86 20.83
CA TYR A 47 -11.38 27.95 20.24
C TYR A 47 -12.84 27.96 20.71
N THR A 48 -13.48 26.80 20.87
CA THR A 48 -14.83 26.71 21.46
C THR A 48 -14.85 27.26 22.89
N VAL A 49 -13.91 26.86 23.74
CA VAL A 49 -13.83 27.37 25.12
C VAL A 49 -13.51 28.86 25.15
N TYR A 50 -12.58 29.32 24.30
CA TYR A 50 -12.18 30.73 24.23
C TYR A 50 -13.36 31.63 23.85
N PHE A 51 -14.06 31.32 22.76
CA PHE A 51 -15.21 32.11 22.33
C PHE A 51 -16.41 31.96 23.28
N GLY A 52 -16.65 30.77 23.80
CA GLY A 52 -17.72 30.53 24.76
C GLY A 52 -17.55 31.32 26.06
N ARG A 53 -16.32 31.44 26.58
CA ARG A 53 -16.02 32.27 27.77
C ARG A 53 -16.20 33.76 27.52
N GLN A 54 -16.11 34.21 26.27
CA GLN A 54 -16.36 35.60 25.88
C GLN A 54 -17.83 35.85 25.51
N GLY A 55 -18.70 34.84 25.59
CA GLY A 55 -20.10 34.94 25.16
C GLY A 55 -20.30 35.01 23.64
N ARG A 56 -19.25 34.77 22.85
CA ARG A 56 -19.21 34.92 21.39
C ARG A 56 -19.55 33.64 20.64
N TRP A 57 -20.66 33.02 20.98
CA TRP A 57 -21.07 31.73 20.41
C TRP A 57 -21.37 31.82 18.91
N GLU A 58 -21.87 32.98 18.46
CA GLU A 58 -22.13 33.31 17.07
C GLU A 58 -20.88 33.20 16.20
N THR A 59 -19.68 33.46 16.75
CA THR A 59 -18.44 33.28 15.99
C THR A 59 -18.24 31.81 15.59
N LEU A 60 -18.68 30.83 16.38
CA LEU A 60 -18.51 29.40 16.03
C LEU A 60 -19.33 28.96 14.83
N VAL A 61 -20.40 29.70 14.49
CA VAL A 61 -21.28 29.41 13.35
C VAL A 61 -21.00 30.29 12.13
N GLU A 62 -20.00 31.17 12.21
CA GLU A 62 -19.47 31.85 11.03
C GLU A 62 -18.97 30.82 10.00
N GLU A 63 -19.18 31.13 8.71
CA GLU A 63 -18.91 30.24 7.58
C GLU A 63 -17.54 29.54 7.68
N GLY A 64 -16.46 30.32 7.85
CA GLY A 64 -15.12 29.76 8.01
C GLY A 64 -15.01 28.77 9.18
N ASN A 65 -15.59 29.06 10.34
CA ASN A 65 -15.50 28.18 11.51
C ASN A 65 -16.34 26.90 11.34
N VAL A 66 -17.48 26.97 10.64
CA VAL A 66 -18.27 25.79 10.26
C VAL A 66 -17.46 24.87 9.34
N GLU A 67 -16.75 25.42 8.36
CA GLU A 67 -15.87 24.65 7.49
C GLU A 67 -14.70 24.01 8.26
N GLY A 68 -14.15 24.72 9.25
CA GLY A 68 -13.13 24.19 10.16
C GLY A 68 -13.63 23.03 11.01
N LEU A 69 -14.86 23.15 11.55
CA LEU A 69 -15.51 22.08 12.30
C LEU A 69 -15.80 20.86 11.41
N ALA A 70 -16.28 21.09 10.18
CA ALA A 70 -16.50 20.04 9.20
C ALA A 70 -15.19 19.34 8.81
N ALA A 71 -14.10 20.08 8.59
CA ALA A 71 -12.78 19.52 8.37
C ALA A 71 -12.32 18.67 9.57
N GLY A 72 -12.54 19.15 10.80
CA GLY A 72 -12.29 18.41 12.04
C GLY A 72 -13.09 17.10 12.13
N ALA A 73 -14.37 17.11 11.76
CA ALA A 73 -15.19 15.90 11.71
C ALA A 73 -14.66 14.90 10.66
N CYS A 74 -14.27 15.37 9.47
CA CYS A 74 -13.64 14.52 8.46
C CYS A 74 -12.30 13.95 8.94
N MET A 75 -11.51 14.67 9.73
CA MET A 75 -10.29 14.14 10.36
C MET A 75 -10.58 12.96 11.29
N LEU A 76 -11.72 12.95 11.99
CA LEU A 76 -12.13 11.82 12.81
C LEU A 76 -12.48 10.60 11.95
N VAL A 77 -13.11 10.79 10.79
CA VAL A 77 -13.37 9.71 9.82
C VAL A 77 -12.06 9.07 9.34
N LEU A 78 -10.97 9.84 9.21
CA LEU A 78 -9.66 9.30 8.83
C LEU A 78 -9.11 8.28 9.85
N LEU A 79 -9.52 8.34 11.12
CA LEU A 79 -9.12 7.38 12.16
C LEU A 79 -9.66 5.96 11.93
N LEU A 80 -10.63 5.77 11.02
CA LEU A 80 -11.06 4.42 10.61
C LEU A 80 -9.91 3.55 10.09
N GLY A 81 -8.77 4.15 9.70
CA GLY A 81 -7.54 3.42 9.38
C GLY A 81 -6.98 2.55 10.51
N ALA A 82 -7.33 2.83 11.77
CA ALA A 82 -7.02 1.95 12.91
C ALA A 82 -7.78 0.60 12.83
N PHE A 83 -8.95 0.58 12.20
CA PHE A 83 -9.83 -0.57 12.08
C PHE A 83 -9.80 -1.24 10.70
N ARG A 84 -8.82 -0.90 9.85
CA ARG A 84 -8.70 -1.42 8.47
C ARG A 84 -8.69 -2.95 8.34
N HIS A 85 -8.33 -3.67 9.41
CA HIS A 85 -8.33 -5.14 9.43
C HIS A 85 -9.73 -5.75 9.43
N ARG A 86 -10.77 -4.99 9.83
CA ARG A 86 -12.18 -5.45 9.81
C ARG A 86 -12.88 -5.19 8.48
N GLY A 87 -12.38 -4.24 7.69
CA GLY A 87 -12.96 -3.86 6.42
C GLY A 87 -12.04 -2.92 5.65
N TYR A 88 -11.17 -3.48 4.83
CA TYR A 88 -10.15 -2.70 4.12
C TYR A 88 -10.78 -1.74 3.07
N GLU A 89 -11.82 -2.18 2.36
CA GLU A 89 -12.45 -1.38 1.32
C GLU A 89 -13.17 -0.16 1.90
N ILE A 90 -13.94 -0.35 2.97
CA ILE A 90 -14.62 0.73 3.70
C ILE A 90 -13.58 1.74 4.18
N PHE A 91 -12.53 1.27 4.84
CA PHE A 91 -11.41 2.12 5.27
C PHE A 91 -10.83 2.91 4.09
N TYR A 92 -10.50 2.25 2.98
CA TYR A 92 -9.80 2.90 1.88
C TYR A 92 -10.66 4.00 1.25
N VAL A 93 -11.94 3.71 0.98
CA VAL A 93 -12.87 4.69 0.39
C VAL A 93 -13.12 5.84 1.35
N SER A 94 -13.43 5.56 2.61
CA SER A 94 -13.71 6.60 3.62
C SER A 94 -12.49 7.49 3.86
N HIS A 95 -11.29 6.91 3.87
CA HIS A 95 -10.05 7.65 4.12
C HIS A 95 -9.68 8.56 2.94
N VAL A 96 -9.86 8.10 1.70
CA VAL A 96 -9.62 8.96 0.52
C VAL A 96 -10.67 10.07 0.43
N ALA A 97 -11.96 9.75 0.57
CA ALA A 97 -13.03 10.74 0.54
C ALA A 97 -12.88 11.78 1.66
N GLY A 98 -12.62 11.32 2.89
CA GLY A 98 -12.35 12.19 4.03
C GLY A 98 -11.12 13.06 3.84
N PHE A 99 -10.05 12.54 3.21
CA PHE A 99 -8.85 13.31 2.93
C PHE A 99 -9.14 14.44 1.94
N MET A 100 -9.89 14.15 0.86
CA MET A 100 -10.29 15.17 -0.11
C MET A 100 -11.15 16.25 0.56
N ALA A 101 -12.12 15.85 1.37
CA ALA A 101 -12.96 16.78 2.13
C ALA A 101 -12.12 17.65 3.09
N VAL A 102 -11.18 17.06 3.83
CA VAL A 102 -10.26 17.81 4.71
C VAL A 102 -9.48 18.85 3.94
N VAL A 103 -8.89 18.50 2.78
CA VAL A 103 -8.10 19.44 1.98
C VAL A 103 -8.96 20.61 1.51
N ILE A 104 -10.16 20.34 1.01
CA ILE A 104 -11.09 21.36 0.49
C ILE A 104 -11.64 22.23 1.63
N LEU A 105 -12.14 21.63 2.72
CA LEU A 105 -12.73 22.37 3.82
C LEU A 105 -11.68 23.20 4.59
N THR A 106 -10.45 22.69 4.73
CA THR A 106 -9.35 23.46 5.33
C THR A 106 -8.94 24.64 4.45
N TRP A 107 -9.07 24.52 3.12
CA TRP A 107 -8.84 25.64 2.20
C TRP A 107 -9.80 26.78 2.49
N PHE A 108 -11.10 26.48 2.62
CA PHE A 108 -12.12 27.50 2.84
C PHE A 108 -12.16 28.02 4.28
N HIS A 109 -11.81 27.19 5.28
CA HIS A 109 -11.79 27.60 6.70
C HIS A 109 -11.08 28.94 6.94
N ARG A 110 -9.97 29.18 6.23
CA ARG A 110 -9.25 30.46 6.18
C ARG A 110 -8.71 30.70 4.75
N PRO A 111 -9.50 31.31 3.85
CA PRO A 111 -9.18 31.40 2.43
C PRO A 111 -8.21 32.55 2.10
N ASP A 112 -7.85 33.35 3.11
CA ASP A 112 -6.92 34.45 2.99
C ASP A 112 -5.51 33.94 2.64
N TRP A 113 -5.07 34.22 1.42
CA TRP A 113 -3.77 33.83 0.88
C TRP A 113 -2.60 34.42 1.66
N ALA A 114 -2.79 35.56 2.33
CA ALA A 114 -1.78 36.15 3.21
C ALA A 114 -1.44 35.23 4.39
N LYS A 115 -2.40 34.38 4.80
CA LYS A 115 -2.23 33.39 5.88
C LYS A 115 -1.64 32.06 5.42
N LYS A 116 -1.29 31.93 4.12
CA LYS A 116 -0.59 30.79 3.49
C LYS A 116 -1.31 29.44 3.56
N LEU A 117 -2.47 29.32 4.22
CA LEU A 117 -3.19 28.05 4.36
C LEU A 117 -3.66 27.48 3.00
N PRO A 118 -4.24 28.28 2.08
CA PRO A 118 -4.57 27.79 0.72
C PRO A 118 -3.34 27.27 -0.03
N VAL A 119 -2.20 27.97 0.07
CA VAL A 119 -0.94 27.55 -0.56
C VAL A 119 -0.49 26.18 -0.03
N VAL A 120 -0.57 25.95 1.28
CA VAL A 120 -0.21 24.66 1.87
C VAL A 120 -1.17 23.56 1.41
N MET A 121 -2.48 23.83 1.35
CA MET A 121 -3.46 22.86 0.84
C MET A 121 -3.23 22.55 -0.64
N LEU A 122 -2.85 23.54 -1.46
CA LEU A 122 -2.49 23.34 -2.86
C LEU A 122 -1.29 22.38 -3.00
N ILE A 123 -0.23 22.61 -2.22
CA ILE A 123 0.97 21.75 -2.23
C ILE A 123 0.60 20.32 -1.85
N ILE A 124 -0.24 20.14 -0.82
CA ILE A 124 -0.74 18.82 -0.41
C ILE A 124 -1.51 18.14 -1.55
N ALA A 125 -2.44 18.86 -2.19
CA ALA A 125 -3.25 18.35 -3.28
C ALA A 125 -2.41 17.96 -4.50
N CYS A 126 -1.44 18.80 -4.89
CA CYS A 126 -0.50 18.53 -5.98
C CYS A 126 0.36 17.31 -5.68
N MET A 127 0.92 17.21 -4.47
CA MET A 127 1.78 16.10 -4.06
C MET A 127 1.02 14.76 -4.09
N TRP A 128 -0.19 14.72 -3.54
CA TRP A 128 -1.02 13.51 -3.57
C TRP A 128 -1.45 13.15 -5.00
N SER A 129 -1.92 14.13 -5.78
CA SER A 129 -2.37 13.92 -7.16
C SER A 129 -1.23 13.42 -8.05
N LEU A 130 -0.03 13.98 -7.92
CA LEU A 130 1.14 13.54 -8.68
C LEU A 130 1.50 12.08 -8.37
N ASP A 131 1.50 11.67 -7.10
CA ASP A 131 1.72 10.26 -6.74
C ASP A 131 0.66 9.34 -7.37
N ARG A 132 -0.62 9.76 -7.38
CA ARG A 132 -1.69 9.00 -8.03
C ARG A 132 -1.50 8.90 -9.54
N ILE A 133 -1.16 10.00 -10.21
CA ILE A 133 -0.93 10.05 -11.66
C ILE A 133 0.24 9.15 -12.05
N ILE A 134 1.37 9.23 -11.33
CA ILE A 134 2.54 8.37 -11.58
C ILE A 134 2.17 6.90 -11.47
N ARG A 135 1.40 6.51 -10.43
CA ARG A 135 0.95 5.13 -10.24
C ARG A 135 0.00 4.67 -11.33
N ALA A 136 -0.95 5.51 -11.72
CA ALA A 136 -1.89 5.22 -12.80
C ALA A 136 -1.14 5.05 -14.13
N ALA A 137 -0.24 5.99 -14.47
CA ALA A 137 0.60 5.91 -15.65
C ALA A 137 1.45 4.64 -15.67
N ARG A 138 2.13 4.31 -14.56
CA ARG A 138 2.94 3.08 -14.48
C ARG A 138 2.07 1.83 -14.59
N THR A 139 0.91 1.81 -13.96
CA THR A 139 -0.04 0.69 -14.02
C THR A 139 -0.53 0.47 -15.46
N LEU A 140 -0.89 1.53 -16.18
CA LEU A 140 -1.32 1.45 -17.58
C LEU A 140 -0.17 1.04 -18.50
N TYR A 141 1.00 1.64 -18.34
CA TYR A 141 2.21 1.25 -19.07
C TYR A 141 2.59 -0.21 -18.80
N ASN A 142 2.40 -0.69 -17.56
CA ASN A 142 2.69 -2.06 -17.17
C ASN A 142 1.66 -3.10 -17.64
N LEU A 143 0.52 -2.65 -18.15
CA LEU A 143 -0.49 -3.51 -18.77
C LEU A 143 -0.14 -3.84 -20.24
N VAL A 144 0.53 -2.93 -20.95
CA VAL A 144 0.85 -3.09 -22.38
C VAL A 144 1.76 -4.30 -22.57
N ASN A 145 1.36 -5.21 -23.47
CA ASN A 145 2.07 -6.46 -23.78
C ASN A 145 2.37 -7.34 -22.56
N ASN A 146 1.55 -7.27 -21.51
CA ASN A 146 1.73 -8.04 -20.30
C ASN A 146 0.50 -8.91 -20.02
N GLN A 147 0.76 -10.21 -19.83
CA GLN A 147 -0.27 -11.18 -19.51
C GLN A 147 0.14 -12.03 -18.32
N ALA A 148 -0.85 -12.32 -17.48
CA ALA A 148 -0.79 -13.27 -16.39
C ALA A 148 -1.44 -14.59 -16.79
N THR A 149 -0.75 -15.69 -16.55
CA THR A 149 -1.31 -17.05 -16.61
C THR A 149 -1.55 -17.57 -15.20
N PHE A 150 -2.66 -18.27 -15.00
CA PHE A 150 -3.14 -18.70 -13.68
C PHE A 150 -3.15 -20.22 -13.58
N TYR A 151 -2.59 -20.74 -12.49
CA TYR A 151 -2.57 -22.16 -12.20
C TYR A 151 -3.16 -22.40 -10.81
N PRO A 152 -4.21 -23.23 -10.69
CA PRO A 152 -4.74 -23.60 -9.38
C PRO A 152 -3.69 -24.40 -8.59
N LEU A 153 -3.61 -24.16 -7.28
CA LEU A 153 -2.78 -24.90 -6.35
C LEU A 153 -3.69 -25.61 -5.31
N PRO A 154 -3.24 -26.75 -4.75
CA PRO A 154 -3.98 -27.59 -3.81
C PRO A 154 -5.00 -26.92 -2.88
N GLY A 155 -4.76 -26.41 -1.68
CA GLY A 155 -5.73 -25.78 -0.75
C GLY A 155 -6.43 -24.50 -1.21
N GLY A 156 -6.74 -24.36 -2.50
CA GLY A 156 -7.42 -23.24 -3.14
C GLY A 156 -6.49 -22.11 -3.56
N GLY A 157 -5.18 -22.27 -3.35
CA GLY A 157 -4.15 -21.33 -3.77
C GLY A 157 -4.12 -21.09 -5.28
N THR A 158 -3.41 -20.05 -5.70
CA THR A 158 -3.23 -19.74 -7.12
C THR A 158 -1.83 -19.26 -7.38
N ARG A 159 -1.13 -19.95 -8.27
CA ARG A 159 0.13 -19.50 -8.87
C ARG A 159 -0.19 -18.61 -10.06
N ILE A 160 0.40 -17.42 -10.10
CA ILE A 160 0.28 -16.49 -11.21
C ILE A 160 1.66 -16.25 -11.82
N LEU A 161 1.75 -16.44 -13.13
CA LEU A 161 2.96 -16.18 -13.91
C LEU A 161 2.73 -15.01 -14.86
N LEU A 162 3.45 -13.91 -14.63
CA LEU A 162 3.43 -12.73 -15.50
C LEU A 162 4.59 -12.75 -16.47
N LYS A 163 4.29 -12.71 -17.77
CA LYS A 163 5.30 -12.64 -18.84
C LYS A 163 5.41 -11.20 -19.35
N LYS A 164 6.08 -10.34 -18.57
CA LYS A 164 6.45 -8.99 -19.03
C LYS A 164 7.93 -8.96 -19.44
N PRO A 165 8.26 -8.60 -20.70
CA PRO A 165 9.65 -8.52 -21.18
C PRO A 165 10.57 -7.60 -20.35
N GLY A 166 10.01 -6.59 -19.67
CA GLY A 166 10.74 -5.60 -18.86
C GLY A 166 10.69 -5.79 -17.34
N ALA A 167 10.11 -6.88 -16.82
CA ALA A 167 10.04 -7.11 -15.37
C ALA A 167 11.36 -7.63 -14.75
N LYS A 168 12.45 -7.73 -15.52
CA LYS A 168 13.72 -8.34 -15.11
C LYS A 168 14.34 -7.77 -13.83
N ALA A 169 14.07 -6.50 -13.52
CA ALA A 169 14.61 -5.83 -12.32
C ALA A 169 13.82 -6.12 -11.03
N ALA A 170 12.68 -6.83 -11.11
CA ALA A 170 11.87 -7.14 -9.94
C ALA A 170 12.55 -8.22 -9.08
N LEU A 171 13.04 -7.84 -7.91
CA LEU A 171 13.77 -8.75 -7.02
C LEU A 171 12.80 -9.69 -6.27
N PRO A 172 13.03 -11.01 -6.26
CA PRO A 172 12.31 -11.92 -5.36
C PRO A 172 12.41 -11.48 -3.89
N GLY A 173 11.29 -11.61 -3.17
CA GLY A 173 11.10 -11.10 -1.81
C GLY A 173 10.56 -9.66 -1.76
N SER A 174 10.71 -8.86 -2.82
CA SER A 174 10.01 -7.57 -2.92
C SER A 174 8.52 -7.80 -3.21
N HIS A 175 7.70 -6.75 -3.18
CA HIS A 175 6.27 -6.86 -3.52
C HIS A 175 5.89 -5.88 -4.63
N GLY A 176 4.76 -6.13 -5.28
CA GLY A 176 4.17 -5.20 -6.24
C GLY A 176 2.65 -5.22 -6.16
N PHE A 177 2.00 -4.24 -6.77
CA PHE A 177 0.56 -4.16 -6.88
C PHE A 177 0.11 -4.82 -8.19
N LEU A 178 -0.53 -5.97 -8.07
CA LEU A 178 -1.12 -6.70 -9.18
C LEU A 178 -2.49 -6.12 -9.49
N TRP A 179 -2.72 -5.77 -10.76
CA TRP A 179 -4.01 -5.38 -11.28
C TRP A 179 -4.41 -6.28 -12.44
N ILE A 180 -5.61 -6.86 -12.37
CA ILE A 180 -6.19 -7.71 -13.41
C ILE A 180 -7.54 -7.10 -13.81
N PRO A 181 -7.61 -6.32 -14.90
CA PRO A 181 -8.81 -5.54 -15.25
C PRO A 181 -10.08 -6.39 -15.38
N ARG A 182 -9.95 -7.62 -15.87
CA ARG A 182 -11.06 -8.57 -16.08
C ARG A 182 -11.63 -9.16 -14.79
N ILE A 183 -10.90 -9.11 -13.67
CA ILE A 183 -11.33 -9.65 -12.37
C ILE A 183 -11.79 -8.50 -11.48
N HIS A 184 -10.99 -7.44 -11.40
CA HIS A 184 -11.33 -6.25 -10.66
C HIS A 184 -10.81 -4.98 -11.37
N PRO A 185 -11.68 -4.21 -12.04
CA PRO A 185 -11.24 -3.15 -12.95
C PRO A 185 -10.57 -1.96 -12.25
N TYR A 186 -10.87 -1.69 -10.98
CA TYR A 186 -10.44 -0.46 -10.30
C TYR A 186 -9.52 -0.67 -9.08
N GLN A 187 -9.03 -1.88 -8.83
CA GLN A 187 -8.21 -2.16 -7.65
C GLN A 187 -6.95 -2.95 -8.01
N GLY A 188 -5.81 -2.47 -7.52
CA GLY A 188 -4.55 -3.22 -7.51
C GLY A 188 -4.25 -3.71 -6.10
N HIS A 189 -3.83 -4.97 -5.96
CA HIS A 189 -3.59 -5.61 -4.67
C HIS A 189 -2.11 -5.96 -4.49
N PRO A 190 -1.54 -5.72 -3.29
CA PRO A 190 -0.13 -5.99 -3.04
C PRO A 190 0.12 -7.50 -2.92
N PHE A 191 1.10 -8.01 -3.66
CA PHE A 191 1.60 -9.38 -3.53
C PHE A 191 3.12 -9.43 -3.60
N THR A 192 3.69 -10.35 -2.84
CA THR A 192 5.12 -10.61 -2.83
C THR A 192 5.53 -11.40 -4.06
N ILE A 193 6.64 -10.97 -4.67
CA ILE A 193 7.27 -11.63 -5.81
C ILE A 193 8.06 -12.82 -5.28
N VAL A 194 7.64 -14.02 -5.65
CA VAL A 194 8.23 -15.28 -5.17
C VAL A 194 9.45 -15.64 -6.02
N SER A 195 9.37 -15.44 -7.33
CA SER A 195 10.49 -15.67 -8.24
C SER A 195 10.39 -14.72 -9.43
N ASN A 196 11.51 -14.48 -10.09
CA ASN A 196 11.56 -13.72 -11.33
C ASN A 196 12.74 -14.22 -12.15
N GLY A 197 12.45 -15.03 -13.16
CA GLY A 197 13.47 -15.69 -13.98
C GLY A 197 13.09 -15.74 -15.45
N SER A 198 13.68 -16.69 -16.19
CA SER A 198 13.42 -16.88 -17.62
C SER A 198 11.94 -17.16 -17.93
N SER A 199 11.22 -17.82 -17.02
CA SER A 199 9.80 -18.13 -17.17
C SER A 199 8.87 -16.93 -16.94
N GLY A 200 9.36 -15.85 -16.31
CA GLY A 200 8.59 -14.67 -15.94
C GLY A 200 8.56 -14.41 -14.43
N LEU A 201 7.75 -13.43 -14.04
CA LEU A 201 7.54 -13.01 -12.66
C LEU A 201 6.44 -13.87 -12.03
N GLU A 202 6.72 -14.46 -10.88
CA GLU A 202 5.83 -15.39 -10.20
C GLU A 202 5.28 -14.84 -8.90
N LEU A 203 3.97 -15.05 -8.71
CA LEU A 203 3.23 -14.74 -7.49
C LEU A 203 2.49 -15.99 -7.03
N VAL A 204 2.36 -16.15 -5.72
CA VAL A 204 1.50 -17.17 -5.12
C VAL A 204 0.50 -16.49 -4.20
N ILE A 205 -0.78 -16.74 -4.47
CA ILE A 205 -1.90 -16.07 -3.81
C ILE A 205 -2.75 -17.11 -3.09
N LYS A 206 -2.98 -16.87 -1.80
CA LYS A 206 -3.94 -17.63 -1.01
C LYS A 206 -5.34 -17.00 -1.11
N PRO A 207 -6.41 -17.78 -1.30
CA PRO A 207 -7.76 -17.26 -1.34
C PRO A 207 -8.18 -16.76 0.04
N HIS A 208 -8.71 -15.53 0.06
CA HIS A 208 -9.45 -14.93 1.16
C HIS A 208 -10.79 -14.43 0.61
N GLU A 209 -11.26 -13.26 1.01
CA GLU A 209 -12.45 -12.61 0.47
C GLU A 209 -12.09 -11.64 -0.67
N GLY A 210 -13.12 -11.18 -1.39
CA GLY A 210 -12.99 -10.20 -2.47
C GLY A 210 -12.09 -10.68 -3.62
N PHE A 211 -11.09 -9.86 -3.96
CA PHE A 211 -10.19 -10.06 -5.11
C PHE A 211 -9.54 -11.45 -5.16
N THR A 212 -8.96 -11.91 -4.05
CA THR A 212 -8.22 -13.19 -4.03
C THR A 212 -9.13 -14.40 -4.24
N LYS A 213 -10.39 -14.34 -3.75
CA LYS A 213 -11.41 -15.35 -4.04
C LYS A 213 -11.77 -15.37 -5.52
N ALA A 214 -11.93 -14.20 -6.12
CA ALA A 214 -12.25 -14.07 -7.54
C ALA A 214 -11.10 -14.57 -8.43
N VAL A 215 -9.85 -14.33 -8.05
CA VAL A 215 -8.66 -14.89 -8.70
C VAL A 215 -8.63 -16.42 -8.60
N SER A 216 -8.84 -16.98 -7.40
CA SER A 216 -8.86 -18.43 -7.20
C SER A 216 -9.96 -19.12 -8.00
N LYS A 217 -11.18 -18.54 -7.99
CA LYS A 217 -12.29 -19.01 -8.84
C LYS A 217 -11.94 -18.95 -10.32
N PHE A 218 -11.36 -17.84 -10.79
CA PHE A 218 -10.95 -17.69 -12.18
C PHE A 218 -9.91 -18.75 -12.60
N ALA A 219 -8.94 -19.04 -11.73
CA ALA A 219 -7.91 -20.04 -11.98
C ALA A 219 -8.47 -21.46 -12.02
N ALA A 220 -9.45 -21.77 -11.16
CA ALA A 220 -10.13 -23.06 -11.14
C ALA A 220 -11.02 -23.26 -12.38
N ASP A 221 -11.78 -22.23 -12.78
CA ASP A 221 -12.70 -22.31 -13.93
C ASP A 221 -11.94 -22.35 -15.28
N ARG A 222 -10.74 -21.76 -15.35
CA ARG A 222 -10.00 -21.54 -16.60
C ARG A 222 -8.47 -21.71 -16.41
N PRO A 223 -7.99 -22.90 -16.03
CA PRO A 223 -6.57 -23.13 -15.77
C PRO A 223 -5.73 -22.86 -17.01
N GLY A 224 -4.56 -22.23 -16.83
CA GLY A 224 -3.62 -21.92 -17.91
C GLY A 224 -4.05 -20.78 -18.84
N ARG A 225 -5.21 -20.15 -18.62
CA ARG A 225 -5.70 -19.11 -19.52
C ARG A 225 -5.10 -17.74 -19.21
N ALA A 226 -4.39 -17.18 -20.19
CA ALA A 226 -3.77 -15.87 -20.05
C ALA A 226 -4.78 -14.71 -20.05
N ARG A 227 -4.51 -13.67 -19.25
CA ARG A 227 -5.27 -12.41 -19.23
C ARG A 227 -4.33 -11.23 -19.09
N TRP A 228 -4.75 -10.08 -19.60
CA TRP A 228 -4.04 -8.83 -19.34
C TRP A 228 -3.92 -8.60 -17.84
N ALA A 229 -2.70 -8.29 -17.41
CA ALA A 229 -2.39 -7.99 -16.03
C ALA A 229 -1.26 -6.96 -15.99
N SER A 230 -1.28 -6.14 -14.96
CA SER A 230 -0.25 -5.16 -14.70
C SER A 230 0.33 -5.40 -13.31
N MET A 231 1.63 -5.16 -13.18
CA MET A 231 2.34 -5.22 -11.91
C MET A 231 3.07 -3.90 -11.69
N ASP A 232 2.61 -3.11 -10.73
CA ASP A 232 3.27 -1.87 -10.30
C ASP A 232 4.25 -2.20 -9.15
N GLY A 233 5.55 -2.09 -9.41
CA GLY A 233 6.61 -2.47 -8.49
C GLY A 233 7.93 -2.68 -9.25
N PRO A 234 8.98 -3.19 -8.59
CA PRO A 234 9.00 -3.71 -7.22
C PRO A 234 8.97 -2.61 -6.14
N TYR A 235 8.46 -2.96 -4.97
CA TYR A 235 8.45 -2.17 -3.76
C TYR A 235 9.03 -2.96 -2.57
N GLY A 236 9.60 -2.24 -1.63
CA GLY A 236 10.17 -2.79 -0.39
C GLY A 236 11.69 -2.74 -0.37
N SER A 237 12.23 -2.59 0.83
CA SER A 237 13.65 -2.70 1.12
C SER A 237 13.94 -4.14 1.54
N LEU A 238 14.81 -4.83 0.81
CA LEU A 238 15.23 -6.17 1.16
C LEU A 238 16.50 -6.11 2.01
N PRO A 239 16.62 -6.94 3.06
CA PRO A 239 17.87 -7.04 3.81
C PRO A 239 18.99 -7.53 2.90
N ASP A 240 20.21 -7.07 3.16
CA ASP A 240 21.40 -7.69 2.59
C ASP A 240 21.65 -9.00 3.33
N MET A 241 21.47 -10.12 2.63
CA MET A 241 21.65 -11.45 3.19
C MET A 241 23.08 -11.95 3.02
N GLY A 242 23.89 -11.33 2.16
CA GLY A 242 25.26 -11.77 1.87
C GLY A 242 26.24 -11.56 3.03
N VAL A 243 25.85 -10.75 4.02
CA VAL A 243 26.66 -10.45 5.22
C VAL A 243 26.57 -11.51 6.32
N TYR A 244 25.70 -12.53 6.17
CA TYR A 244 25.47 -13.55 7.19
C TYR A 244 25.92 -14.94 6.69
N ASP A 245 26.53 -15.75 7.55
CA ASP A 245 26.90 -17.14 7.21
C ASP A 245 25.75 -18.13 7.44
N LYS A 246 24.81 -17.78 8.32
CA LYS A 246 23.62 -18.57 8.63
C LYS A 246 22.36 -17.71 8.53
N LEU A 247 21.37 -18.20 7.81
CA LEU A 247 20.07 -17.57 7.61
C LEU A 247 18.97 -18.46 8.21
N ILE A 248 18.14 -17.88 9.08
CA ILE A 248 16.98 -18.58 9.64
C ILE A 248 15.73 -17.85 9.15
N PHE A 249 15.00 -18.48 8.23
CA PHE A 249 13.75 -17.95 7.73
C PHE A 249 12.59 -18.47 8.57
N VAL A 250 11.84 -17.56 9.19
CA VAL A 250 10.64 -17.88 9.96
C VAL A 250 9.43 -17.27 9.29
N SER A 251 8.45 -18.10 8.92
CA SER A 251 7.23 -17.63 8.25
C SER A 251 5.97 -18.33 8.77
N GLY A 252 4.84 -17.64 8.63
CA GLY A 252 3.52 -18.15 9.01
C GLY A 252 2.51 -17.99 7.88
N GLY A 253 1.80 -19.07 7.54
CA GLY A 253 0.76 -19.06 6.51
C GLY A 253 1.26 -18.52 5.16
N SER A 254 0.54 -17.55 4.58
CA SER A 254 0.90 -16.91 3.30
C SER A 254 2.12 -15.98 3.39
N GLY A 255 2.62 -15.68 4.60
CA GLY A 255 3.86 -14.94 4.80
C GLY A 255 5.09 -15.66 4.24
N ALA A 256 4.97 -16.97 3.97
CA ALA A 256 6.03 -17.76 3.34
C ALA A 256 6.42 -17.25 1.95
N ALA A 257 5.53 -16.57 1.21
CA ALA A 257 5.85 -15.99 -0.09
C ALA A 257 7.08 -15.05 -0.03
N PHE A 258 7.25 -14.34 1.09
CA PHE A 258 8.43 -13.48 1.32
C PHE A 258 9.71 -14.27 1.55
N THR A 259 9.68 -15.28 2.42
CA THR A 259 10.86 -16.09 2.73
C THR A 259 11.25 -16.99 1.56
N PHE A 260 10.29 -17.52 0.80
CA PHE A 260 10.56 -18.19 -0.48
C PHE A 260 11.17 -17.23 -1.51
N GLY A 261 10.67 -15.99 -1.58
CA GLY A 261 11.27 -14.96 -2.42
C GLY A 261 12.73 -14.70 -2.08
N LEU A 262 13.05 -14.52 -0.80
CA LEU A 262 14.44 -14.35 -0.34
C LEU A 262 15.32 -15.56 -0.66
N MET A 263 14.81 -16.78 -0.43
CA MET A 263 15.52 -18.01 -0.73
C MET A 263 15.82 -18.14 -2.23
N ASN A 264 14.82 -17.91 -3.09
CA ASN A 264 14.99 -17.93 -4.55
C ASN A 264 16.02 -16.91 -5.04
N ARG A 265 16.13 -15.76 -4.36
CA ARG A 265 17.15 -14.75 -4.66
C ARG A 265 18.57 -15.25 -4.37
N ILE A 266 18.77 -15.96 -3.26
CA ILE A 266 20.07 -16.55 -2.89
C ILE A 266 20.42 -17.70 -3.83
N MET A 267 19.45 -18.59 -4.10
CA MET A 267 19.67 -19.73 -4.99
C MET A 267 19.94 -19.31 -6.44
N GLY A 268 19.40 -18.16 -6.87
CA GLY A 268 19.62 -17.60 -8.21
C GLY A 268 20.94 -16.82 -8.36
N SER A 269 21.65 -16.49 -7.27
CA SER A 269 22.98 -15.86 -7.36
C SER A 269 24.05 -16.95 -7.53
N HIS A 270 24.46 -17.18 -8.78
CA HIS A 270 25.38 -18.27 -9.13
C HIS A 270 26.88 -17.89 -9.06
N GLU A 271 27.25 -16.62 -8.93
CA GLU A 271 28.66 -16.18 -8.96
C GLU A 271 29.13 -15.69 -7.60
N GLY A 272 30.17 -16.33 -7.05
CA GLY A 272 30.83 -15.91 -5.81
C GLY A 272 30.03 -16.12 -4.52
N ALA A 273 28.94 -16.90 -4.58
CA ALA A 273 28.09 -17.16 -3.43
C ALA A 273 28.87 -17.87 -2.32
N ARG A 274 28.97 -17.22 -1.15
CA ARG A 274 29.47 -17.85 0.07
C ARG A 274 28.54 -19.02 0.43
N THR A 275 29.12 -20.10 0.93
CA THR A 275 28.33 -21.22 1.47
C THR A 275 27.57 -20.72 2.70
N GLN A 276 26.26 -20.54 2.56
CA GLN A 276 25.38 -20.13 3.64
C GLN A 276 24.53 -21.31 4.12
N SER A 277 24.44 -21.51 5.44
CA SER A 277 23.51 -22.46 6.04
C SER A 277 22.12 -21.82 6.11
N ILE A 278 21.10 -22.49 5.58
CA ILE A 278 19.72 -21.98 5.56
C ILE A 278 18.81 -22.92 6.33
N ASP A 279 18.23 -22.43 7.43
CA ASP A 279 17.15 -23.09 8.17
C ASP A 279 15.81 -22.44 7.82
N PHE A 280 14.82 -23.23 7.42
CA PHE A 280 13.50 -22.73 7.04
C PHE A 280 12.42 -23.28 7.97
N LEU A 281 11.87 -22.42 8.83
CA LEU A 281 10.76 -22.71 9.71
C LEU A 281 9.47 -22.12 9.15
N TRP A 282 8.56 -22.99 8.72
CA TRP A 282 7.25 -22.58 8.21
C TRP A 282 6.11 -23.16 9.04
N ALA A 283 5.38 -22.27 9.70
CA ALA A 283 4.20 -22.61 10.46
C ALA A 283 2.92 -22.46 9.63
N VAL A 284 2.17 -23.54 9.44
CA VAL A 284 0.87 -23.54 8.77
C VAL A 284 -0.25 -24.07 9.67
N LYS A 285 -1.45 -23.51 9.54
CA LYS A 285 -2.61 -23.95 10.34
C LYS A 285 -3.13 -25.35 9.96
N ARG A 286 -2.93 -25.79 8.72
CA ARG A 286 -3.38 -27.10 8.21
C ARG A 286 -2.36 -27.64 7.20
N LYS A 287 -2.10 -28.95 7.22
CA LYS A 287 -1.12 -29.60 6.31
C LYS A 287 -1.37 -29.35 4.83
N GLY A 288 -2.63 -29.22 4.40
CA GLY A 288 -2.99 -28.89 3.01
C GLY A 288 -2.50 -27.52 2.52
N ALA A 289 -2.01 -26.65 3.42
CA ALA A 289 -1.35 -25.40 3.03
C ALA A 289 0.13 -25.57 2.64
N LEU A 290 0.75 -26.74 2.90
CA LEU A 290 2.13 -27.05 2.50
C LEU A 290 2.25 -27.38 1.02
N SER A 291 1.15 -27.84 0.41
CA SER A 291 1.06 -28.13 -1.02
C SER A 291 0.70 -26.89 -1.86
N ASP A 292 0.59 -25.71 -1.25
CA ASP A 292 0.07 -24.47 -1.83
C ASP A 292 1.15 -23.49 -2.30
N LEU A 293 2.43 -23.86 -2.17
CA LEU A 293 3.60 -23.06 -2.53
C LEU A 293 4.64 -23.95 -3.23
#